data_AF-A0A848G7S4-F1
#
_entry.id   AF-A0A848G7S4-F1
#
_cell.length_a   1.000
_cell.length_b   1.000
_cell.length_c   1.000
_cell.angle_alpha   90.00
_cell.angle_beta   90.00
_cell.angle_gamma   90.00
#
_symmetry.space_group_name_H-M   'P 1'
#
loop_
_entity.id
_entity.type
_entity.pdbx_description
1 polymer ?
#
loop_
_entity_poly.entity_id
_entity_poly.type
_entity_poly.pdbx_seq_one_letter_code
_entity_poly.pdbx_strand_id
1 'polypeptide(L)'
;MTQLVIKETRELILAGEIAKAEAHLVVIAEQEGDHALVEVLDEMAPKDVLAVIREYDASKESVVSLVLSPEQFVQAIVLERQYGEPLEKYVPRLRNTMNAVMHRSPAACAEVLDCLVEHDDGVRVLADYFTDHYDSLLTLAYHGVFEADNDLEKAFTPKSAITWDAERVDELDQGLEIGDAIEMVRVRMSRSEVADSDWMETAWVLRHEFSDTFELLVIEIQDRLNRAAEAARMPLPESAEPGVPKLDEDEEESAI
;
A
#
# COMPACT_ATOMS: atom_id res chain seq x y z
N MET A 1 -10.99 -5.85 34.75
CA MET A 1 -10.23 -7.04 34.32
C MET A 1 -9.42 -6.68 33.08
N THR A 2 -10.08 -6.11 32.06
CA THR A 2 -9.55 -5.45 30.85
C THR A 2 -8.21 -4.71 31.04
N GLN A 3 -8.14 -3.76 31.98
CA GLN A 3 -6.92 -2.97 32.23
C GLN A 3 -5.70 -3.78 32.70
N LEU A 4 -5.91 -4.90 33.41
CA LEU A 4 -4.82 -5.80 33.80
C LEU A 4 -4.32 -6.58 32.59
N VAL A 5 -5.24 -7.11 31.79
CA VAL A 5 -4.93 -7.86 30.57
C VAL A 5 -4.16 -7.00 29.57
N ILE A 6 -4.60 -5.77 29.32
CA ILE A 6 -3.89 -4.82 28.43
C ILE A 6 -2.46 -4.58 28.92
N LYS A 7 -2.27 -4.42 30.23
CA LYS A 7 -0.95 -4.20 30.81
C LYS A 7 -0.05 -5.43 30.63
N GLU A 8 -0.55 -6.63 30.90
CA GLU A 8 0.20 -7.88 30.74
C GLU A 8 0.54 -8.17 29.27
N THR A 9 -0.43 -8.01 28.36
CA THR A 9 -0.21 -8.11 26.90
C THR A 9 0.88 -7.14 26.45
N ARG A 10 0.84 -5.88 26.92
CA ARG A 10 1.86 -4.89 26.60
C ARG A 10 3.23 -5.27 27.14
N GLU A 11 3.33 -5.81 28.35
CA GLU A 11 4.59 -6.28 28.92
C GLU A 11 5.19 -7.42 28.08
N LEU A 12 4.36 -8.35 27.60
CA LEU A 12 4.77 -9.44 26.70
C LEU A 12 5.26 -8.90 25.34
N ILE A 13 4.57 -7.91 24.77
CA ILE A 13 4.99 -7.25 23.53
C ILE A 13 6.35 -6.57 23.71
N LEU A 14 6.53 -5.83 24.81
CA LEU A 14 7.80 -5.17 25.12
C LEU A 14 8.95 -6.15 25.37
N ALA A 15 8.65 -7.36 25.83
CA ALA A 15 9.61 -8.46 25.99
C ALA A 15 9.90 -9.19 24.66
N GLY A 16 9.21 -8.86 23.56
CA GLY A 16 9.32 -9.53 22.27
C GLY A 16 8.58 -10.87 22.19
N GLU A 17 7.77 -11.21 23.19
CA GLU A 17 7.02 -12.46 23.25
C GLU A 17 5.64 -12.35 22.57
N ILE A 18 5.61 -11.94 21.30
CA ILE A 18 4.36 -11.63 20.56
C ILE A 18 3.40 -12.81 20.53
N ALA A 19 3.89 -14.03 20.31
CA ALA A 19 3.04 -15.23 20.32
C ALA A 19 2.38 -15.48 21.68
N LYS A 20 3.04 -15.11 22.79
CA LYS A 20 2.44 -15.23 24.13
C LYS A 20 1.45 -14.10 24.39
N ALA A 21 1.74 -12.90 23.89
CA ALA A 21 0.82 -11.77 23.96
C ALA A 21 -0.50 -12.10 23.24
N GLU A 22 -0.40 -12.66 22.03
CA GLU A 22 -1.57 -13.08 21.26
C GLU A 22 -2.31 -14.23 21.93
N ALA A 23 -1.61 -15.27 22.41
CA ALA A 23 -2.25 -16.34 23.17
C ALA A 23 -2.99 -15.83 24.43
N HIS A 24 -2.45 -14.80 25.08
CA HIS A 24 -3.11 -14.17 26.23
C HIS A 24 -4.40 -13.44 25.83
N LEU A 25 -4.44 -12.81 24.65
CA LEU A 25 -5.65 -12.20 24.08
C LEU A 25 -6.68 -13.28 23.65
N VAL A 26 -6.23 -14.38 23.05
CA VAL A 26 -7.10 -15.50 22.63
C VAL A 26 -7.86 -16.09 23.81
N VAL A 27 -7.23 -16.18 24.99
CA VAL A 27 -7.89 -16.68 26.21
C VAL A 27 -9.13 -15.85 26.57
N ILE A 28 -9.14 -14.55 26.27
CA ILE A 28 -10.31 -13.68 26.49
C ILE A 28 -11.46 -14.12 25.59
N ALA A 29 -11.19 -14.33 24.29
CA ALA A 29 -12.20 -14.79 23.36
C ALA A 29 -12.75 -16.18 23.76
N GLU A 30 -11.88 -17.08 24.22
CA GLU A 30 -12.30 -18.42 24.66
C GLU A 30 -13.15 -18.40 25.94
N GLN A 31 -12.88 -17.51 26.89
CA GLN A 31 -13.53 -17.48 28.20
C GLN A 31 -14.73 -16.53 28.28
N GLU A 32 -14.62 -15.37 27.63
CA GLU A 32 -15.57 -14.25 27.74
C GLU A 32 -16.28 -13.95 26.40
N GLY A 33 -15.75 -14.48 25.29
CA GLY A 33 -16.31 -14.34 23.94
C GLY A 33 -15.66 -13.24 23.10
N ASP A 34 -15.91 -13.27 21.79
CA ASP A 34 -15.28 -12.37 20.81
C ASP A 34 -15.54 -10.89 21.12
N HIS A 35 -16.74 -10.54 21.62
CA HIS A 35 -17.09 -9.17 21.97
C HIS A 35 -16.21 -8.61 23.09
N ALA A 36 -15.87 -9.42 24.09
CA ALA A 36 -14.98 -9.02 25.17
C ALA A 36 -13.55 -8.80 24.66
N LEU A 37 -13.10 -9.61 23.69
CA LEU A 37 -11.82 -9.39 23.02
C LEU A 37 -11.82 -8.08 22.23
N VAL A 38 -12.90 -7.76 21.50
CA VAL A 38 -13.04 -6.47 20.78
C VAL A 38 -12.92 -5.29 21.75
N GLU A 39 -13.66 -5.30 22.86
CA GLU A 39 -13.58 -4.24 23.89
C GLU A 39 -12.14 -4.06 24.44
N VAL A 40 -11.42 -5.16 24.65
CA VAL A 40 -10.02 -5.12 25.10
C VAL A 40 -9.13 -4.50 24.04
N LEU A 41 -9.27 -4.92 22.78
CA LEU A 41 -8.52 -4.36 21.67
C LEU A 41 -8.80 -2.85 21.57
N ASP A 42 -10.05 -2.41 21.74
CA ASP A 42 -10.47 -1.00 21.56
C ASP A 42 -9.78 -0.06 22.54
N GLU A 43 -9.38 -0.59 23.70
CA GLU A 43 -8.60 0.13 24.70
C GLU A 43 -7.07 0.00 24.50
N MET A 44 -6.59 -0.91 23.65
CA MET A 44 -5.17 -1.08 23.37
C MET A 44 -4.61 0.06 22.52
N ALA A 45 -3.34 0.40 22.76
CA ALA A 45 -2.67 1.39 21.91
C ALA A 45 -2.48 0.80 20.48
N PRO A 46 -2.68 1.58 19.40
CA PRO A 46 -2.57 1.08 18.02
C PRO A 46 -1.23 0.43 17.70
N LYS A 47 -0.14 0.90 18.31
CA LYS A 47 1.20 0.30 18.16
C LYS A 47 1.32 -1.12 18.76
N ASP A 48 0.56 -1.41 19.82
CA ASP A 48 0.59 -2.69 20.51
C ASP A 48 -0.26 -3.70 19.72
N VAL A 49 -1.41 -3.24 19.19
CA VAL A 49 -2.21 -3.99 18.19
C VAL A 49 -1.37 -4.29 16.95
N LEU A 50 -0.69 -3.27 16.40
CA LEU A 50 0.19 -3.41 15.25
C LEU A 50 1.26 -4.49 15.49
N ALA A 51 1.89 -4.49 16.67
CA ALA A 51 2.92 -5.46 17.00
C ALA A 51 2.41 -6.91 16.95
N VAL A 52 1.15 -7.14 17.33
CA VAL A 52 0.50 -8.45 17.22
C VAL A 52 0.21 -8.76 15.76
N ILE A 53 -0.55 -7.93 15.04
CA ILE A 53 -0.97 -8.24 13.67
C ILE A 53 0.18 -8.31 12.66
N ARG A 54 1.36 -7.75 12.98
CA ARG A 54 2.56 -7.82 12.14
C ARG A 54 3.17 -9.22 12.08
N GLU A 55 2.95 -10.04 13.11
CA GLU A 55 3.52 -11.38 13.28
C GLU A 55 2.61 -12.48 12.69
N TYR A 56 1.43 -12.10 12.22
CA TYR A 56 0.38 -12.98 11.73
C TYR A 56 -0.09 -12.50 10.35
N ASP A 57 -0.31 -13.42 9.44
CA ASP A 57 -0.70 -13.14 8.07
C ASP A 57 -1.68 -14.21 7.55
N ALA A 58 -2.01 -14.20 6.25
CA ALA A 58 -2.90 -15.19 5.67
C ALA A 58 -2.38 -16.65 5.80
N SER A 59 -1.07 -16.86 6.02
CA SER A 59 -0.49 -18.19 6.25
C SER A 59 -0.48 -18.59 7.74
N LYS A 60 -0.60 -17.61 8.63
CA LYS A 60 -0.60 -17.76 10.08
C LYS A 60 -1.70 -16.86 10.65
N GLU A 61 -2.94 -17.34 10.56
CA GLU A 61 -4.11 -16.60 11.03
C GLU A 61 -4.04 -16.34 12.55
N SER A 62 -4.48 -15.16 12.97
CA SER A 62 -4.70 -14.83 14.38
C SER A 62 -6.17 -14.56 14.62
N VAL A 63 -6.66 -15.00 15.77
CA VAL A 63 -8.01 -14.63 16.26
C VAL A 63 -8.13 -13.11 16.37
N VAL A 64 -7.04 -12.42 16.74
CA VAL A 64 -7.01 -10.96 16.83
C VAL A 64 -7.36 -10.33 15.47
N SER A 65 -6.78 -10.80 14.37
CA SER A 65 -7.07 -10.29 13.01
C SER A 65 -8.51 -10.53 12.56
N LEU A 66 -9.15 -11.59 13.07
CA LEU A 66 -10.54 -11.93 12.75
C LEU A 66 -11.54 -11.00 13.42
N VAL A 67 -11.26 -10.54 14.65
CA VAL A 67 -12.19 -9.72 15.44
C VAL A 67 -11.85 -8.23 15.46
N LEU A 68 -10.66 -7.85 14.99
CA LEU A 68 -10.20 -6.46 14.97
C LEU A 68 -11.21 -5.52 14.28
N SER A 69 -11.56 -4.41 14.91
CA SER A 69 -12.44 -3.42 14.28
C SER A 69 -11.73 -2.72 13.11
N PRO A 70 -12.49 -2.33 12.07
CA PRO A 70 -11.93 -1.59 10.92
C PRO A 70 -11.13 -0.34 11.35
N GLU A 71 -11.63 0.41 12.32
CA GLU A 71 -11.01 1.65 12.80
C GLU A 71 -9.64 1.38 13.44
N GLN A 72 -9.54 0.37 14.30
CA GLN A 72 -8.28 -0.03 14.92
C GLN A 72 -7.28 -0.53 13.89
N PHE A 73 -7.76 -1.30 12.93
CA PHE A 73 -6.92 -1.80 11.86
C PHE A 73 -6.27 -0.66 11.08
N VAL A 74 -7.08 0.33 10.68
CA VAL A 74 -6.59 1.51 9.96
C VAL A 74 -5.59 2.30 10.80
N GLN A 75 -5.88 2.53 12.09
CA GLN A 75 -4.94 3.21 12.99
C GLN A 75 -3.60 2.46 13.10
N ALA A 76 -3.63 1.12 13.12
CA ALA A 76 -2.42 0.29 13.19
C ALA A 76 -1.59 0.37 11.90
N ILE A 77 -2.19 0.18 10.72
CA ILE A 77 -1.45 0.16 9.44
C ILE A 77 -0.96 1.55 9.01
N VAL A 78 -1.68 2.62 9.39
CA VAL A 78 -1.19 4.00 9.21
C VAL A 78 0.06 4.22 10.07
N LEU A 79 0.04 3.78 11.33
CA LEU A 79 1.20 3.88 12.21
C LEU A 79 2.38 3.07 11.65
N GLU A 80 2.10 1.90 11.08
CA GLU A 80 3.10 1.09 10.39
C GLU A 80 3.73 1.84 9.23
N ARG A 81 2.93 2.54 8.42
CA ARG A 81 3.44 3.38 7.33
C ARG A 81 4.36 4.50 7.83
N GLN A 82 3.98 5.17 8.93
CA GLN A 82 4.71 6.33 9.46
C GLN A 82 6.05 5.97 10.13
N TYR A 83 6.14 4.80 10.76
CA TYR A 83 7.30 4.39 11.56
C TYR A 83 7.93 3.06 11.12
N GLY A 84 7.51 2.56 9.96
CA GLY A 84 7.85 1.25 9.46
C GLY A 84 9.22 1.13 8.80
N GLU A 85 9.40 -0.03 8.18
CA GLU A 85 10.55 -0.35 7.36
C GLU A 85 10.47 0.32 5.98
N PRO A 86 11.56 0.32 5.19
CA PRO A 86 11.48 0.72 3.78
C PRO A 86 10.37 -0.02 3.02
N LEU A 87 9.77 0.64 2.02
CA LEU A 87 8.63 0.15 1.23
C LEU A 87 8.79 -1.31 0.77
N GLU A 88 9.99 -1.68 0.30
CA GLU A 88 10.31 -3.04 -0.18
C GLU A 88 10.01 -4.16 0.84
N LYS A 89 10.15 -3.88 2.14
CA LYS A 89 9.87 -4.82 3.23
C LYS A 89 8.47 -4.66 3.82
N TYR A 90 7.99 -3.42 3.82
CA TYR A 90 6.69 -3.06 4.38
C TYR A 90 5.53 -3.51 3.50
N VAL A 91 5.58 -3.27 2.19
CA VAL A 91 4.47 -3.48 1.25
C VAL A 91 3.99 -4.94 1.20
N PRO A 92 4.88 -5.97 1.10
CA PRO A 92 4.40 -7.36 1.09
C PRO A 92 3.63 -7.75 2.35
N ARG A 93 4.08 -7.27 3.51
CA ARG A 93 3.40 -7.52 4.79
C ARG A 93 2.08 -6.77 4.88
N LEU A 94 2.08 -5.48 4.54
CA LEU A 94 0.87 -4.66 4.47
C LEU A 94 -0.19 -5.35 3.61
N ARG A 95 0.17 -5.78 2.39
CA ARG A 95 -0.77 -6.44 1.47
C ARG A 95 -1.34 -7.72 2.07
N ASN A 96 -0.50 -8.56 2.68
CA ASN A 96 -0.97 -9.78 3.33
C ASN A 96 -1.94 -9.49 4.49
N THR A 97 -1.60 -8.54 5.37
CA THR A 97 -2.44 -8.19 6.52
C THR A 97 -3.74 -7.52 6.06
N MET A 98 -3.69 -6.59 5.09
CA MET A 98 -4.89 -5.96 4.52
C MET A 98 -5.80 -6.98 3.86
N ASN A 99 -5.28 -7.91 3.04
CA ASN A 99 -6.11 -8.95 2.42
C ASN A 99 -6.77 -9.84 3.48
N ALA A 100 -6.02 -10.27 4.50
CA ALA A 100 -6.55 -11.10 5.58
C ALA A 100 -7.70 -10.40 6.34
N VAL A 101 -7.62 -9.09 6.54
CA VAL A 101 -8.63 -8.31 7.26
C VAL A 101 -9.81 -7.90 6.37
N MET A 102 -9.55 -7.39 5.16
CA MET A 102 -10.57 -6.89 4.23
C MET A 102 -11.44 -8.01 3.66
N HIS A 103 -10.89 -9.21 3.52
CA HIS A 103 -11.62 -10.32 2.87
C HIS A 103 -12.10 -11.40 3.83
N ARG A 104 -12.01 -11.17 5.14
CA ARG A 104 -12.54 -12.09 6.18
C ARG A 104 -14.07 -12.23 6.13
N SER A 105 -14.77 -11.24 5.59
CA SER A 105 -16.22 -11.26 5.41
C SER A 105 -16.61 -10.41 4.19
N PRO A 106 -17.79 -10.63 3.58
CA PRO A 106 -18.21 -9.89 2.39
C PRO A 106 -18.29 -8.36 2.56
N ALA A 107 -18.51 -7.88 3.80
CA ALA A 107 -18.66 -6.46 4.13
C ALA A 107 -17.35 -5.83 4.64
N ALA A 108 -16.40 -6.63 5.14
CA ALA A 108 -15.20 -6.13 5.80
C ALA A 108 -14.34 -5.24 4.89
N CYS A 109 -14.28 -5.52 3.59
CA CYS A 109 -13.52 -4.71 2.64
C CYS A 109 -14.06 -3.27 2.61
N ALA A 110 -15.38 -3.11 2.44
CA ALA A 110 -16.01 -1.81 2.44
C ALA A 110 -15.87 -1.09 3.79
N GLU A 111 -16.04 -1.79 4.91
CA GLU A 111 -15.89 -1.22 6.25
C GLU A 111 -14.47 -0.66 6.51
N VAL A 112 -13.43 -1.39 6.10
CA VAL A 112 -12.04 -0.93 6.23
C VAL A 112 -11.76 0.23 5.26
N LEU A 113 -12.29 0.17 4.04
CA LEU A 113 -12.13 1.25 3.08
C LEU A 113 -12.77 2.54 3.57
N ASP A 114 -13.96 2.48 4.18
CA ASP A 114 -14.64 3.64 4.78
C ASP A 114 -13.75 4.32 5.83
N CYS A 115 -13.16 3.52 6.73
CA CYS A 115 -12.20 4.02 7.72
C CYS A 115 -10.93 4.62 7.09
N LEU A 116 -10.44 4.06 5.97
CA LEU A 116 -9.31 4.63 5.23
C LEU A 116 -9.68 5.95 4.55
N VAL A 117 -10.89 6.09 4.02
CA VAL A 117 -11.36 7.34 3.39
C VAL A 117 -11.38 8.49 4.40
N GLU A 118 -11.78 8.22 5.64
CA GLU A 118 -11.83 9.22 6.70
C GLU A 118 -10.45 9.63 7.24
N HIS A 119 -9.40 8.85 6.94
CA HIS A 119 -8.06 9.07 7.46
C HIS A 119 -7.18 9.84 6.47
N ASP A 120 -6.50 10.91 6.93
CA ASP A 120 -5.66 11.79 6.08
C ASP A 120 -4.58 11.06 5.27
N ASP A 121 -3.99 10.00 5.84
CA ASP A 121 -2.99 9.15 5.19
C ASP A 121 -3.58 7.94 4.43
N GLY A 122 -4.91 7.76 4.42
CA GLY A 122 -5.55 6.56 3.88
C GLY A 122 -5.27 6.31 2.40
N VAL A 123 -5.35 7.36 1.57
CA VAL A 123 -4.99 7.26 0.14
C VAL A 123 -3.53 6.86 -0.04
N ARG A 124 -2.62 7.31 0.85
CA ARG A 124 -1.20 6.93 0.77
C ARG A 124 -0.96 5.49 1.18
N VAL A 125 -1.70 4.99 2.17
CA VAL A 125 -1.68 3.56 2.55
C VAL A 125 -2.21 2.70 1.41
N LEU A 126 -3.31 3.12 0.76
CA LEU A 126 -3.85 2.44 -0.42
C LEU A 126 -2.83 2.43 -1.57
N ALA A 127 -2.17 3.55 -1.84
CA ALA A 127 -1.11 3.60 -2.85
C ALA A 127 0.04 2.65 -2.50
N ASP A 128 0.48 2.58 -1.24
CA ASP A 128 1.51 1.63 -0.81
C ASP A 128 1.06 0.17 -1.03
N TYR A 129 -0.19 -0.16 -0.66
CA TYR A 129 -0.80 -1.48 -0.89
C TYR A 129 -0.76 -1.90 -2.37
N PHE A 130 -0.98 -0.96 -3.29
CA PHE A 130 -1.01 -1.19 -4.74
C PHE A 130 0.32 -1.00 -5.49
N THR A 131 1.45 -0.85 -4.80
CA THR A 131 2.75 -0.48 -5.41
C THR A 131 3.14 -1.32 -6.65
N ASP A 132 2.80 -2.61 -6.70
CA ASP A 132 3.14 -3.51 -7.84
C ASP A 132 2.04 -3.60 -8.91
N HIS A 133 0.93 -2.90 -8.72
CA HIS A 133 -0.30 -3.02 -9.53
C HIS A 133 -0.77 -1.67 -10.08
N TYR A 134 0.07 -0.64 -10.05
CA TYR A 134 -0.25 0.68 -10.58
C TYR A 134 -0.68 0.64 -12.05
N ASP A 135 0.03 -0.12 -12.90
CA ASP A 135 -0.33 -0.28 -14.32
C ASP A 135 -1.76 -0.81 -14.50
N SER A 136 -2.11 -1.84 -13.74
CA SER A 136 -3.44 -2.45 -13.79
C SER A 136 -4.52 -1.52 -13.24
N LEU A 137 -4.21 -0.72 -12.20
CA LEU A 137 -5.13 0.29 -11.67
C LEU A 137 -5.38 1.44 -12.65
N LEU A 138 -4.34 1.94 -13.32
CA LEU A 138 -4.49 2.96 -14.35
C LEU A 138 -5.28 2.39 -15.54
N THR A 139 -5.01 1.15 -15.94
CA THR A 139 -5.80 0.46 -16.97
C THR A 139 -7.27 0.35 -16.55
N LEU A 140 -7.55 0.00 -15.29
CA LEU A 140 -8.91 -0.03 -14.76
C LEU A 140 -9.56 1.35 -14.81
N ALA A 141 -8.84 2.40 -14.44
CA ALA A 141 -9.33 3.78 -14.46
C ALA A 141 -9.73 4.21 -15.89
N TYR A 142 -8.86 4.00 -16.87
CA TYR A 142 -9.03 4.51 -18.24
C TYR A 142 -9.77 3.58 -19.20
N HIS A 143 -9.84 2.28 -18.91
CA HIS A 143 -10.43 1.30 -19.82
C HIS A 143 -11.55 0.46 -19.17
N GLY A 144 -11.71 0.54 -17.85
CA GLY A 144 -12.70 -0.25 -17.12
C GLY A 144 -12.37 -1.74 -17.05
N VAL A 145 -11.11 -2.12 -17.33
CA VAL A 145 -10.56 -3.49 -17.29
C VAL A 145 -9.17 -3.50 -16.64
N PHE A 146 -8.76 -4.58 -15.97
CA PHE A 146 -7.42 -4.67 -15.35
C PHE A 146 -6.31 -4.96 -16.36
N GLU A 147 -6.67 -5.63 -17.46
CA GLU A 147 -5.80 -5.87 -18.61
C GLU A 147 -6.54 -5.37 -19.85
N ALA A 148 -5.95 -4.41 -20.55
CA ALA A 148 -6.40 -4.07 -21.88
C ALA A 148 -5.81 -5.11 -22.85
N ASP A 149 -6.65 -5.64 -23.75
CA ASP A 149 -6.16 -6.35 -24.94
C ASP A 149 -5.27 -5.37 -25.71
N ASN A 150 -3.97 -5.38 -25.44
CA ASN A 150 -2.99 -4.76 -26.30
C ASN A 150 -3.08 -5.54 -27.59
N ASP A 151 -3.66 -4.94 -28.63
CA ASP A 151 -3.67 -5.46 -29.99
C ASP A 151 -2.36 -6.22 -30.25
N LEU A 152 -2.48 -7.50 -30.60
CA LEU A 152 -1.39 -8.47 -30.75
C LEU A 152 -0.26 -7.99 -31.69
N GLU A 153 -0.46 -6.88 -32.41
CA GLU A 153 0.57 -6.16 -33.18
C GLU A 153 1.67 -5.52 -32.32
N LYS A 154 1.39 -5.01 -31.11
CA LYS A 154 2.42 -4.40 -30.22
C LYS A 154 3.24 -5.45 -29.44
N ALA A 155 2.87 -6.72 -29.46
CA ALA A 155 3.50 -7.79 -28.68
C ALA A 155 4.88 -8.26 -29.22
N PHE A 156 5.25 -7.87 -30.45
CA PHE A 156 6.53 -8.27 -31.07
C PHE A 156 7.70 -7.31 -30.79
N THR A 157 7.49 -6.23 -30.04
CA THR A 157 8.59 -5.38 -29.57
C THR A 157 9.15 -5.94 -28.26
N PRO A 158 10.45 -6.30 -28.17
CA PRO A 158 11.02 -6.85 -26.94
C PRO A 158 10.95 -5.80 -25.81
N LYS A 159 10.15 -6.07 -24.78
CA LYS A 159 10.06 -5.22 -23.58
C LYS A 159 11.20 -5.55 -22.62
N SER A 160 12.00 -4.54 -22.29
CA SER A 160 12.93 -4.61 -21.16
C SER A 160 12.15 -4.40 -19.86
N ALA A 161 12.47 -5.18 -18.81
CA ALA A 161 11.64 -5.33 -17.63
C ALA A 161 11.67 -4.16 -16.62
N ILE A 162 12.16 -2.97 -16.98
CA ILE A 162 12.18 -1.78 -16.11
C ILE A 162 12.04 -0.49 -16.92
N THR A 163 11.12 -0.43 -17.87
CA THR A 163 10.88 0.81 -18.64
C THR A 163 9.39 1.11 -18.73
N TRP A 164 8.92 1.85 -17.72
CA TRP A 164 7.77 2.75 -17.86
C TRP A 164 8.11 3.71 -19.00
N ASP A 165 7.64 3.38 -20.20
CA ASP A 165 8.04 4.07 -21.43
C ASP A 165 7.43 5.48 -21.44
N ALA A 166 8.27 6.50 -21.62
CA ALA A 166 7.84 7.90 -21.57
C ALA A 166 6.75 8.22 -22.61
N GLU A 167 6.67 7.43 -23.68
CA GLU A 167 5.63 7.52 -24.71
C GLU A 167 4.25 7.08 -24.20
N ARG A 168 4.19 6.11 -23.28
CA ARG A 168 2.93 5.66 -22.65
C ARG A 168 2.41 6.68 -21.65
N VAL A 169 3.30 7.47 -21.04
CA VAL A 169 2.93 8.63 -20.23
C VAL A 169 2.37 9.74 -21.11
N ASP A 170 3.00 10.02 -22.24
CA ASP A 170 2.57 11.08 -23.16
C ASP A 170 1.20 10.74 -23.81
N GLU A 171 0.93 9.46 -24.12
CA GLU A 171 -0.40 9.00 -24.57
C GLU A 171 -1.48 9.19 -23.48
N LEU A 172 -1.12 9.02 -22.20
CA LEU A 172 -2.02 9.28 -21.06
C LEU A 172 -2.20 10.79 -20.80
N ASP A 173 -1.13 11.57 -20.96
CA ASP A 173 -1.09 13.02 -20.74
C ASP A 173 -1.83 13.79 -21.84
N GLN A 174 -1.82 13.30 -23.09
CA GLN A 174 -2.64 13.84 -24.19
C GLN A 174 -4.15 13.63 -23.96
N GLY A 175 -4.55 12.67 -23.12
CA GLY A 175 -5.93 12.54 -22.64
C GLY A 175 -6.31 13.52 -21.52
N LEU A 176 -5.32 14.26 -21.00
CA LEU A 176 -5.39 15.11 -19.81
C LEU A 176 -5.14 16.61 -20.11
N GLU A 177 -5.19 17.03 -21.38
CA GLU A 177 -5.22 18.46 -21.69
C GLU A 177 -6.53 19.11 -21.19
N ILE A 178 -6.42 19.67 -19.99
CA ILE A 178 -7.14 20.84 -19.48
C ILE A 178 -8.57 20.59 -18.99
N GLY A 179 -8.71 20.31 -17.69
CA GLY A 179 -9.62 21.11 -16.85
C GLY A 179 -10.90 20.48 -16.31
N ASP A 180 -11.22 19.22 -16.59
CA ASP A 180 -12.35 18.51 -15.97
C ASP A 180 -11.91 17.09 -15.57
N ALA A 181 -12.55 16.54 -14.54
CA ALA A 181 -12.27 15.26 -13.89
C ALA A 181 -11.69 14.17 -14.81
N ILE A 182 -10.76 13.36 -14.29
CA ILE A 182 -10.29 12.13 -14.94
C ILE A 182 -11.55 11.41 -15.49
N GLU A 183 -11.75 11.40 -16.81
CA GLU A 183 -12.95 10.79 -17.39
C GLU A 183 -12.79 9.26 -17.32
N MET A 184 -13.08 8.72 -16.13
CA MET A 184 -12.88 7.33 -15.84
C MET A 184 -13.94 6.49 -16.56
N VAL A 185 -13.49 5.52 -17.35
CA VAL A 185 -14.40 4.67 -18.15
C VAL A 185 -15.14 3.71 -17.23
N ARG A 186 -16.47 3.63 -17.38
CA ARG A 186 -17.31 2.69 -16.63
C ARG A 186 -16.71 1.27 -16.64
N VAL A 187 -16.59 0.68 -15.45
CA VAL A 187 -16.11 -0.69 -15.29
C VAL A 187 -17.04 -1.67 -16.00
N ARG A 188 -16.44 -2.61 -16.74
CA ARG A 188 -17.17 -3.58 -17.57
C ARG A 188 -17.21 -4.98 -16.98
N MET A 189 -16.42 -5.22 -15.93
CA MET A 189 -16.34 -6.50 -15.22
C MET A 189 -17.25 -6.52 -14.00
N SER A 190 -17.75 -7.71 -13.68
CA SER A 190 -18.51 -8.00 -12.46
C SER A 190 -17.58 -8.33 -11.29
N ARG A 191 -18.03 -8.13 -10.04
CA ARG A 191 -17.26 -8.52 -8.84
C ARG A 191 -16.88 -10.00 -8.86
N SER A 192 -17.76 -10.87 -9.35
CA SER A 192 -17.51 -12.31 -9.40
C SER A 192 -16.34 -12.73 -10.30
N GLU A 193 -15.95 -11.90 -11.26
CA GLU A 193 -14.79 -12.17 -12.13
C GLU A 193 -13.45 -11.92 -11.42
N VAL A 194 -13.48 -11.18 -10.31
CA VAL A 194 -12.30 -10.72 -9.57
C VAL A 194 -12.38 -11.05 -8.07
N ALA A 195 -13.32 -11.91 -7.66
CA ALA A 195 -13.57 -12.25 -6.26
C ALA A 195 -12.67 -13.40 -5.77
N ASP A 196 -11.36 -13.16 -5.72
CA ASP A 196 -10.35 -14.09 -5.22
C ASP A 196 -9.69 -13.63 -3.91
N SER A 197 -10.29 -12.63 -3.23
CA SER A 197 -9.80 -12.09 -1.96
C SER A 197 -8.40 -11.47 -2.06
N ASP A 198 -8.10 -10.86 -3.22
CA ASP A 198 -6.84 -10.18 -3.48
C ASP A 198 -7.02 -8.69 -3.79
N TRP A 199 -5.98 -8.08 -4.36
CA TRP A 199 -5.94 -6.66 -4.72
C TRP A 199 -6.93 -6.28 -5.84
N MET A 200 -7.26 -7.18 -6.77
CA MET A 200 -8.25 -6.95 -7.82
C MET A 200 -9.65 -6.80 -7.24
N GLU A 201 -10.02 -7.65 -6.27
CA GLU A 201 -11.29 -7.50 -5.57
C GLU A 201 -11.34 -6.16 -4.83
N THR A 202 -10.28 -5.82 -4.08
CA THR A 202 -10.17 -4.54 -3.35
C THR A 202 -10.28 -3.35 -4.29
N ALA A 203 -9.57 -3.38 -5.43
CA ALA A 203 -9.62 -2.33 -6.44
C ALA A 203 -11.00 -2.21 -7.09
N TRP A 204 -11.68 -3.34 -7.30
CA TRP A 204 -13.05 -3.35 -7.80
C TRP A 204 -14.00 -2.68 -6.80
N VAL A 205 -13.93 -3.04 -5.50
CA VAL A 205 -14.77 -2.41 -4.45
C VAL A 205 -14.49 -0.92 -4.37
N LEU A 206 -13.22 -0.52 -4.29
CA LEU A 206 -12.83 0.89 -4.24
C LEU A 206 -13.40 1.67 -5.43
N ARG A 207 -13.32 1.11 -6.64
CA ARG A 207 -13.83 1.76 -7.85
C ARG A 207 -15.36 1.90 -7.91
N HIS A 208 -16.09 0.95 -7.33
CA HIS A 208 -17.57 0.93 -7.43
C HIS A 208 -18.26 1.60 -6.25
N GLU A 209 -17.68 1.49 -5.06
CA GLU A 209 -18.30 1.94 -3.81
C GLU A 209 -17.66 3.22 -3.27
N PHE A 210 -16.39 3.51 -3.63
CA PHE A 210 -15.60 4.64 -3.13
C PHE A 210 -14.94 5.42 -4.29
N SER A 211 -15.74 5.81 -5.29
CA SER A 211 -15.26 6.43 -6.54
C SER A 211 -14.34 7.63 -6.32
N ASP A 212 -14.69 8.51 -5.40
CA ASP A 212 -13.95 9.74 -5.14
C ASP A 212 -12.55 9.41 -4.57
N THR A 213 -12.49 8.43 -3.66
CA THR A 213 -11.21 7.94 -3.12
C THR A 213 -10.40 7.21 -4.17
N PHE A 214 -11.05 6.48 -5.08
CA PHE A 214 -10.38 5.87 -6.22
C PHE A 214 -9.75 6.92 -7.15
N GLU A 215 -10.43 8.04 -7.41
CA GLU A 215 -9.87 9.17 -8.17
C GLU A 215 -8.64 9.76 -7.49
N LEU A 216 -8.71 10.01 -6.18
CA LEU A 216 -7.56 10.50 -5.40
C LEU A 216 -6.39 9.51 -5.42
N LEU A 217 -6.67 8.20 -5.35
CA LEU A 217 -5.66 7.16 -5.46
C LEU A 217 -4.97 7.18 -6.84
N VAL A 218 -5.73 7.32 -7.93
CA VAL A 218 -5.15 7.44 -9.28
C VAL A 218 -4.22 8.64 -9.38
N ILE A 219 -4.63 9.80 -8.85
CA ILE A 219 -3.80 11.01 -8.82
C ILE A 219 -2.50 10.78 -8.03
N GLU A 220 -2.57 10.17 -6.84
CA GLU A 220 -1.38 9.84 -6.03
C GLU A 220 -0.45 8.87 -6.76
N ILE A 221 -0.98 7.88 -7.46
CA ILE A 221 -0.20 6.93 -8.27
C ILE A 221 0.53 7.65 -9.40
N GLN A 222 -0.16 8.49 -10.15
CA GLN A 222 0.45 9.27 -11.23
C GLN A 222 1.56 10.19 -10.72
N ASP A 223 1.33 10.89 -9.60
CA ASP A 223 2.34 11.73 -8.98
C ASP A 223 3.58 10.94 -8.54
N ARG A 224 3.40 9.75 -7.95
CA ARG A 224 4.53 8.86 -7.59
C ARG A 224 5.33 8.41 -8.80
N LEU A 225 4.65 8.04 -9.89
CA LEU A 225 5.29 7.60 -11.13
C LEU A 225 6.06 8.74 -11.80
N ASN A 226 5.48 9.95 -11.82
CA ASN A 226 6.14 11.14 -12.32
C ASN A 226 7.40 11.47 -11.50
N ARG A 227 7.30 11.47 -10.16
CA ARG A 227 8.45 11.66 -9.27
C ARG A 227 9.55 10.61 -9.49
N ALA A 228 9.17 9.35 -9.67
CA ALA A 228 10.12 8.27 -9.95
C ALA A 228 10.81 8.45 -11.32
N ALA A 229 10.06 8.84 -12.35
CA ALA A 229 10.59 9.10 -13.69
C ALA A 229 11.53 10.32 -13.70
N GLU A 230 11.19 11.40 -13.00
CA GLU A 230 12.05 12.57 -12.82
C GLU A 230 13.36 12.19 -12.10
N ALA A 231 13.27 11.44 -11.00
CA ALA A 231 14.44 10.97 -10.27
C ALA A 231 15.35 10.08 -11.14
N ALA A 232 14.78 9.22 -11.99
CA ALA A 232 15.53 8.39 -12.93
C ALA A 232 16.21 9.20 -14.05
N ARG A 233 15.66 10.37 -14.41
CA ARG A 233 16.23 11.29 -15.42
C ARG A 233 17.30 12.23 -14.84
N MET A 234 17.38 12.38 -13.51
CA MET A 234 18.44 13.20 -12.90
C MET A 234 19.82 12.57 -13.14
N PRO A 235 20.81 13.34 -13.63
CA PRO A 235 22.16 12.83 -13.79
C PRO A 235 22.70 12.39 -12.42
N LEU A 236 23.24 11.17 -12.35
CA LEU A 236 24.02 10.73 -11.20
C LEU A 236 25.13 11.76 -10.96
N PRO A 237 25.37 12.22 -9.71
CA PRO A 237 26.50 13.07 -9.45
C PRO A 237 27.75 12.36 -9.97
N GLU A 238 28.50 13.03 -10.86
CA GLU A 238 29.83 12.55 -11.25
C GLU A 238 30.54 12.19 -9.96
N SER A 239 30.86 10.92 -9.80
CA SER A 239 31.68 10.42 -8.72
C SER A 239 33.00 11.18 -8.81
N ALA A 240 33.11 12.28 -8.06
CA ALA A 240 34.37 12.90 -7.77
C ALA A 240 35.17 11.82 -7.04
N GLU A 241 36.06 11.14 -7.77
CA GLU A 241 37.01 10.21 -7.20
C GLU A 241 37.69 10.93 -6.02
N PRO A 242 37.62 10.38 -4.80
CA PRO A 242 38.25 11.02 -3.67
C PRO A 242 39.77 10.88 -3.83
N GLY A 243 40.43 11.96 -4.26
CA GLY A 243 41.85 12.15 -4.03
C GLY A 243 42.78 12.27 -5.24
N VAL A 244 42.32 12.78 -6.40
CA VAL A 244 43.26 13.26 -7.42
C VAL A 244 43.31 14.80 -7.37
N PRO A 245 44.38 15.41 -6.82
CA PRO A 245 44.60 16.84 -6.96
C PRO A 245 44.68 17.18 -8.44
N LYS A 246 43.90 18.17 -8.88
CA LYS A 246 44.12 18.80 -10.19
C LYS A 246 45.54 19.37 -10.18
N LEU A 247 46.42 18.80 -11.00
CA LEU A 247 47.67 19.46 -11.34
C LEU A 247 47.28 20.61 -12.26
N ASP A 248 47.55 21.84 -11.83
CA ASP A 248 47.42 23.03 -12.65
C ASP A 248 48.41 22.90 -13.83
N GLU A 249 47.91 22.44 -14.98
CA GLU A 249 48.60 22.54 -16.27
C GLU A 249 48.44 23.97 -16.80
N ASP A 250 49.01 24.95 -16.11
CA ASP A 250 49.08 26.34 -16.58
C ASP A 250 50.42 26.94 -16.15
N GLU A 251 51.54 26.46 -16.72
CA GLU A 251 52.79 27.24 -16.71
C GLU A 251 53.77 26.82 -17.82
N GLU A 252 53.32 26.69 -19.07
CA GLU A 252 54.21 26.88 -20.23
C GLU A 252 53.49 27.65 -21.35
N GLU A 253 53.75 28.95 -21.40
CA GLU A 253 54.05 29.77 -22.60
C GLU A 253 53.41 31.16 -22.54
N SER A 254 54.22 32.19 -22.25
CA SER A 254 54.36 33.31 -23.18
C SER A 254 55.60 34.13 -22.90
N ALA A 255 56.40 34.24 -23.96
CA ALA A 255 57.65 34.96 -24.08
C ALA A 255 57.55 36.47 -23.82
N ILE A 256 58.59 37.05 -23.21
CA ILE A 256 59.32 38.25 -23.68
C ILE A 256 60.80 38.12 -23.27
#